data_AF-A0A069P7J5-F1
#
_entry.id   AF-A0A069P7J5-F1
#
_cell.length_a   1.000
_cell.length_b   1.000
_cell.length_c   1.000
_cell.angle_alpha   90.00
_cell.angle_beta   90.00
_cell.angle_gamma   90.00
#
_symmetry.space_group_name_H-M   'P 1'
#
loop_
_entity.id
_entity.type
_entity.pdbx_description
1 polymer ?
#
loop_
_entity_poly.entity_id
_entity_poly.type
_entity_poly.pdbx_seq_one_letter_code
_entity_poly.pdbx_strand_id
1 'polypeptide(L)'
;MHPKDLAAHKCSRKLLANAPRFRKLVRNSLPKPFNRLGRQGSQTTDLLAVSDDHRVLFMWHDGPERTDRSFYGYLLSVASNGDMFPLFEFHYHPTHKGLHCKMPCETSANYRNRLLPGAPELNLKPARDFDPASEQDRVTLIKVFCKAVGIETMFEDDRQAKLWN
;
A
#
# COMPACT_ATOMS: atom_id res chain seq x y z
N MET A 1 3.33 8.65 -17.35
CA MET A 1 3.58 7.22 -17.66
C MET A 1 2.41 6.72 -18.49
N HIS A 2 2.63 5.87 -19.50
CA HIS A 2 1.55 5.33 -20.32
C HIS A 2 0.95 4.06 -19.69
N PRO A 3 -0.31 3.70 -20.03
CA PRO A 3 -0.94 2.48 -19.53
C PRO A 3 -0.09 1.21 -19.74
N LYS A 4 0.59 1.12 -20.89
CA LYS A 4 1.49 -0.01 -21.23
C LYS A 4 2.66 -0.15 -20.24
N ASP A 5 3.20 0.96 -19.74
CA ASP A 5 4.34 0.95 -18.82
C ASP A 5 3.87 0.43 -17.44
N LEU A 6 2.68 0.87 -16.99
CA LEU A 6 2.04 0.35 -15.78
C LEU A 6 1.69 -1.13 -15.90
N ALA A 7 1.24 -1.59 -17.06
CA ALA A 7 0.98 -2.99 -17.32
C ALA A 7 2.26 -3.84 -17.20
N ALA A 8 3.40 -3.35 -17.71
CA ALA A 8 4.69 -4.03 -17.54
C ALA A 8 5.08 -4.16 -16.06
N HIS A 9 4.92 -3.10 -15.26
CA HIS A 9 5.13 -3.16 -13.81
C HIS A 9 4.16 -4.12 -13.11
N LYS A 10 2.90 -4.20 -13.53
CA LYS A 10 1.94 -5.15 -12.97
C LYS A 10 2.35 -6.60 -13.26
N CYS A 11 2.78 -6.87 -14.49
CA CYS A 11 3.18 -8.21 -14.94
C CYS A 11 4.59 -8.63 -14.48
N SER A 12 5.41 -7.71 -13.95
CA SER A 12 6.72 -8.06 -13.40
C SER A 12 6.56 -9.05 -12.24
N ARG A 13 7.50 -9.98 -12.11
CA ARG A 13 7.48 -10.93 -10.99
C ARG A 13 7.73 -10.19 -9.69
N LYS A 14 6.77 -10.25 -8.77
CA LYS A 14 6.86 -9.63 -7.43
C LYS A 14 6.33 -10.60 -6.39
N LEU A 15 7.05 -10.74 -5.28
CA LEU A 15 6.75 -11.68 -4.21
C LEU A 15 6.80 -10.99 -2.85
N LEU A 16 5.72 -11.08 -2.09
CA LEU A 16 5.68 -10.72 -0.68
C LEU A 16 5.78 -12.00 0.16
N ALA A 17 7.02 -12.34 0.52
CA ALA A 17 7.34 -13.62 1.17
C ALA A 17 6.80 -13.72 2.61
N ASN A 18 6.85 -12.63 3.35
CA ASN A 18 6.50 -12.60 4.77
C ASN A 18 5.27 -11.72 5.03
N ALA A 19 4.48 -12.08 6.05
CA ALA A 19 3.40 -11.24 6.54
C ALA A 19 3.97 -9.86 6.97
N PRO A 20 3.43 -8.74 6.47
CA PRO A 20 3.94 -7.42 6.84
C PRO A 20 3.78 -7.13 8.34
N ARG A 21 4.88 -6.73 8.98
CA ARG A 21 4.88 -6.35 10.41
C ARG A 21 4.75 -4.83 10.54
N PHE A 22 3.75 -4.39 11.28
CA PHE A 22 3.54 -2.97 11.56
C PHE A 22 4.29 -2.55 12.82
N ARG A 23 4.85 -1.35 12.78
CA ARG A 23 5.49 -0.68 13.90
C ARG A 23 4.98 0.76 13.97
N LYS A 24 5.04 1.36 15.15
CA LYS A 24 4.69 2.77 15.32
C LYS A 24 5.53 3.63 14.38
N LEU A 25 4.88 4.45 13.57
CA LEU A 25 5.56 5.36 12.67
C LEU A 25 6.16 6.52 13.47
N VAL A 26 7.48 6.67 13.39
CA VAL A 26 8.21 7.80 13.95
C VAL A 26 8.39 8.85 12.87
N ARG A 27 8.21 10.13 13.20
CA ARG A 27 8.37 11.23 12.26
C ARG A 27 9.76 11.17 11.61
N ASN A 28 9.83 11.38 10.29
CA ASN A 28 11.06 11.32 9.48
C ASN A 28 11.77 9.96 9.43
N SER A 29 11.19 8.88 9.95
CA SER A 29 11.83 7.54 9.92
C SER A 29 11.77 6.87 8.55
N LEU A 30 10.84 7.27 7.69
CA LEU A 30 10.71 6.73 6.33
C LEU A 30 11.47 7.58 5.31
N PRO A 31 11.97 6.98 4.21
CA PRO A 31 12.58 7.74 3.12
C PRO A 31 11.54 8.60 2.39
N LYS A 32 12.00 9.57 1.56
CA LYS A 32 11.11 10.26 0.61
C LYS A 32 10.46 9.21 -0.33
N PRO A 33 9.18 9.36 -0.73
CA PRO A 33 8.28 10.48 -0.45
C PRO A 33 7.58 10.47 0.92
N PHE A 34 7.80 9.44 1.74
CA PHE A 34 7.03 9.21 2.96
C PHE A 34 7.59 9.89 4.21
N ASN A 35 8.76 10.52 4.13
CA ASN A 35 9.42 11.17 5.26
C ASN A 35 8.56 12.21 5.99
N ARG A 36 7.57 12.79 5.29
CA ARG A 36 6.61 13.75 5.84
C ARG A 36 5.26 13.13 6.23
N LEU A 37 5.07 11.84 5.99
CA LEU A 37 3.86 11.13 6.39
C LEU A 37 3.92 10.73 7.86
N GLY A 38 2.73 10.50 8.41
CA GLY A 38 2.55 10.09 9.79
C GLY A 38 1.94 11.18 10.65
N ARG A 39 0.88 10.79 11.34
CA ARG A 39 0.24 11.52 12.43
C ARG A 39 0.26 10.67 13.71
N GLN A 40 -0.14 11.24 14.84
CA GLN A 40 -0.32 10.45 16.06
C GLN A 40 -1.24 9.24 15.80
N GLY A 41 -0.87 8.07 16.33
CA GLY A 41 -1.61 6.81 16.08
C GLY A 41 -1.28 6.12 14.75
N SER A 42 -0.30 6.59 13.98
CA SER A 42 0.13 5.93 12.75
C SER A 42 1.04 4.74 13.01
N GLN A 43 0.82 3.67 12.26
CA GLN A 43 1.75 2.55 12.16
C GLN A 43 2.10 2.28 10.71
N THR A 44 3.31 1.78 10.48
CA THR A 44 3.81 1.48 9.14
C THR A 44 4.64 0.21 9.16
N THR A 45 4.78 -0.42 8.01
CA THR A 45 5.80 -1.44 7.77
C THR A 45 7.14 -0.77 7.48
N ASP A 46 8.22 -1.55 7.51
CA ASP A 46 9.42 -1.16 6.78
C ASP A 46 9.14 -1.07 5.28
N LEU A 47 10.08 -0.52 4.51
CA LEU A 47 10.02 -0.52 3.06
C LEU A 47 10.38 -1.93 2.54
N LEU A 48 9.36 -2.73 2.23
CA LEU A 48 9.52 -4.15 1.91
C LEU A 48 9.94 -4.33 0.46
N ALA A 49 10.99 -5.11 0.22
CA ALA A 49 11.36 -5.55 -1.13
C ALA A 49 10.44 -6.68 -1.59
N VAL A 50 9.84 -6.50 -2.77
CA VAL A 50 9.03 -7.53 -3.44
C VAL A 50 9.64 -8.00 -4.76
N SER A 51 10.63 -7.27 -5.26
CA SER A 51 11.56 -7.68 -6.32
C SER A 51 12.82 -6.80 -6.21
N ASP A 52 13.77 -6.96 -7.13
CA ASP A 52 14.98 -6.13 -7.15
C ASP A 52 14.64 -4.64 -7.30
N ASP A 53 13.69 -4.33 -8.17
CA ASP A 53 13.28 -2.99 -8.61
C ASP A 53 11.97 -2.49 -7.99
N HIS A 54 11.26 -3.29 -7.19
CA HIS A 54 10.00 -2.87 -6.56
C HIS A 54 10.06 -2.88 -5.04
N ARG A 55 9.43 -1.87 -4.45
CA ARG A 55 9.24 -1.77 -3.00
C ARG A 55 7.76 -1.55 -2.69
N VAL A 56 7.33 -2.07 -1.54
CA VAL A 56 6.00 -1.79 -0.99
C VAL A 56 6.10 -1.24 0.41
N LEU A 57 5.16 -0.37 0.74
CA LEU A 57 4.97 0.16 2.09
C LEU A 57 3.49 0.05 2.43
N PHE A 58 3.19 -0.47 3.62
CA PHE A 58 1.86 -0.39 4.18
C PHE A 58 1.85 0.54 5.38
N MET A 59 0.75 1.25 5.55
CA MET A 59 0.54 2.17 6.66
C MET A 59 -0.92 2.09 7.07
N TRP A 60 -1.19 2.25 8.36
CA TRP A 60 -2.53 2.47 8.83
C TRP A 60 -2.53 3.52 9.94
N HIS A 61 -3.67 4.16 10.09
CA HIS A 61 -3.91 5.17 11.10
C HIS A 61 -5.01 4.68 12.02
N ASP A 62 -4.70 4.66 13.32
CA ASP A 62 -5.71 4.47 14.34
C ASP A 62 -6.44 5.78 14.65
N GLY A 63 -7.59 5.66 15.27
CA GLY A 63 -8.43 6.76 15.68
C GLY A 63 -9.49 6.32 16.70
N PRO A 64 -10.05 7.25 17.49
CA PRO A 64 -11.06 6.94 18.49
C PRO A 64 -12.26 6.21 17.90
N GLU A 65 -12.72 6.67 16.73
CA GLU A 65 -13.81 6.04 16.00
C GLU A 65 -13.31 5.28 14.78
N ARG A 66 -14.09 4.29 14.33
CA ARG A 66 -13.79 3.53 13.11
C ARG A 66 -13.65 4.44 11.89
N THR A 67 -14.41 5.52 11.85
CA THR A 67 -14.42 6.58 10.84
C THR A 67 -13.10 7.36 10.75
N ASP A 68 -12.40 7.52 11.86
CA ASP A 68 -11.11 8.22 11.92
C ASP A 68 -9.93 7.37 11.42
N ARG A 69 -10.16 6.05 11.30
CA ARG A 69 -9.14 5.09 10.89
C ARG A 69 -8.95 5.11 9.39
N SER A 70 -7.77 4.70 8.94
CA SER A 70 -7.51 4.53 7.51
C SER A 70 -6.38 3.54 7.26
N PHE A 71 -6.35 2.99 6.05
CA PHE A 71 -5.30 2.07 5.60
C PHE A 71 -4.75 2.53 4.26
N TYR A 72 -3.44 2.36 4.08
CA TYR A 72 -2.70 2.76 2.91
C TYR A 72 -1.75 1.65 2.45
N GLY A 73 -1.65 1.48 1.14
CA GLY A 73 -0.64 0.65 0.48
C GLY A 73 0.02 1.42 -0.65
N TYR A 74 1.33 1.29 -0.79
CA TYR A 74 2.11 1.97 -1.81
C TYR A 74 2.96 0.96 -2.57
N LEU A 75 2.89 0.94 -3.90
CA LEU A 75 3.86 0.27 -4.76
C LEU A 75 4.77 1.31 -5.39
N LEU A 76 6.07 1.05 -5.33
CA LEU A 76 7.11 1.92 -5.85
C LEU A 76 8.01 1.12 -6.79
N SER A 77 8.44 1.77 -7.87
CA SER A 77 9.63 1.39 -8.62
C SER A 77 10.85 2.10 -8.03
N VAL A 78 11.99 1.40 -7.97
CA VAL A 78 13.28 1.92 -7.51
C VAL A 78 14.20 2.08 -8.72
N ALA A 79 14.65 3.30 -8.97
CA ALA A 79 15.63 3.60 -9.99
C ALA A 79 17.04 3.22 -9.53
N SER A 80 17.97 3.05 -10.48
CA SER A 80 19.38 2.69 -10.21
C SER A 80 20.12 3.67 -9.30
N ASN A 81 19.67 4.93 -9.23
CA ASN A 81 20.21 5.96 -8.34
C ASN A 81 19.52 6.01 -6.96
N GLY A 82 18.67 5.02 -6.63
CA GLY A 82 17.97 4.91 -5.36
C GLY A 82 16.68 5.72 -5.27
N ASP A 83 16.34 6.52 -6.28
CA ASP A 83 15.11 7.28 -6.26
C ASP A 83 13.89 6.40 -6.48
N MET A 84 12.81 6.74 -5.80
CA MET A 84 11.57 5.99 -5.83
C MET A 84 10.51 6.70 -6.65
N PHE A 85 9.76 5.93 -7.42
CA PHE A 85 8.64 6.41 -8.21
C PHE A 85 7.38 5.64 -7.84
N PRO A 86 6.33 6.29 -7.31
CA PRO A 86 5.08 5.61 -6.99
C PRO A 86 4.38 5.14 -8.26
N LEU A 87 4.00 3.87 -8.27
CA LEU A 87 3.25 3.22 -9.35
C LEU A 87 1.78 3.06 -8.98
N PHE A 88 1.49 2.90 -7.70
CA PHE A 88 0.14 2.65 -7.19
C PHE A 88 0.03 3.14 -5.75
N GLU A 89 -0.94 4.01 -5.49
CA GLU A 89 -1.35 4.40 -4.13
C GLU A 89 -2.73 3.83 -3.85
N PHE A 90 -2.88 3.10 -2.76
CA PHE A 90 -4.11 2.42 -2.38
C PHE A 90 -4.57 2.96 -1.05
N HIS A 91 -5.79 3.46 -0.99
CA HIS A 91 -6.33 4.09 0.20
C HIS A 91 -7.66 3.44 0.57
N TYR A 92 -7.84 3.18 1.85
CA TYR A 92 -9.12 2.82 2.43
C TYR A 92 -9.48 3.81 3.54
N HIS A 93 -10.63 4.46 3.37
CA HIS A 93 -11.22 5.36 4.35
C HIS A 93 -12.65 4.90 4.67
N PRO A 94 -12.94 4.40 5.88
CA PRO A 94 -14.28 3.97 6.28
C PRO A 94 -15.34 5.08 6.18
N THR A 95 -14.94 6.35 6.27
CA THR A 95 -15.84 7.50 6.37
C THR A 95 -16.60 7.89 5.12
N HIS A 96 -15.94 7.97 3.96
CA HIS A 96 -16.51 8.76 2.86
C HIS A 96 -16.08 8.35 1.46
N LYS A 97 -14.87 7.79 1.31
CA LYS A 97 -14.36 7.36 -0.01
C LYS A 97 -14.31 5.84 -0.18
N GLY A 98 -14.46 5.09 0.91
CA GLY A 98 -14.27 3.64 0.88
C GLY A 98 -12.88 3.31 0.35
N LEU A 99 -12.82 2.32 -0.54
CA LEU A 99 -11.58 1.88 -1.16
C LEU A 99 -11.34 2.57 -2.50
N HIS A 100 -10.17 3.16 -2.68
CA HIS A 100 -9.78 3.79 -3.94
C HIS A 100 -8.28 3.67 -4.17
N CYS A 101 -7.85 3.94 -5.39
CA CYS A 101 -6.43 3.99 -5.72
C CYS A 101 -6.09 5.13 -6.68
N LYS A 102 -4.80 5.46 -6.75
CA LYS A 102 -4.22 6.40 -7.70
C LYS A 102 -3.09 5.75 -8.47
N MET A 103 -2.96 6.12 -9.74
CA MET A 103 -1.90 5.65 -10.62
C MET A 103 -1.34 6.81 -11.45
N PRO A 104 -0.03 6.86 -11.74
CA PRO A 104 0.60 7.91 -12.56
C PRO A 104 0.31 7.75 -14.07
N CYS A 105 -0.90 7.29 -14.42
CA CYS A 105 -1.32 7.02 -15.78
C CYS A 105 -1.77 8.29 -16.47
N GLU A 106 -1.37 8.48 -17.73
CA GLU A 106 -1.81 9.62 -18.57
C GLU A 106 -1.47 11.00 -17.99
N THR A 107 -0.52 11.07 -17.07
CA THR A 107 0.00 12.33 -16.51
C THR A 107 1.36 12.69 -17.09
N SER A 108 1.62 13.97 -17.31
CA SER A 108 2.94 14.54 -17.61
C SER A 108 3.76 14.89 -16.36
N ALA A 109 3.15 14.78 -15.17
CA ALA A 109 3.80 15.10 -13.91
C ALA A 109 4.97 14.15 -13.58
N ASN A 110 6.04 14.71 -12.99
CA ASN A 110 7.15 13.94 -12.47
C ASN A 110 6.93 13.62 -10.98
N TYR A 111 6.64 12.35 -10.70
CA TYR A 111 6.40 11.85 -9.34
C TYR A 111 7.63 11.26 -8.65
N ARG A 112 8.83 11.46 -9.18
CA ARG A 112 10.08 11.00 -8.55
C ARG A 112 10.22 11.59 -7.14
N ASN A 113 10.38 10.71 -6.15
CA ASN A 113 10.42 11.03 -4.72
C ASN A 113 9.22 11.87 -4.24
N ARG A 114 8.08 11.73 -4.89
CA ARG A 114 6.80 12.35 -4.53
C ARG A 114 5.72 11.27 -4.47
N LEU A 115 4.62 11.57 -3.80
CA LEU A 115 3.37 10.81 -3.94
C LEU A 115 2.70 11.17 -5.28
N LEU A 116 1.44 10.81 -5.49
CA LEU A 116 0.64 11.02 -6.69
C LEU A 116 -0.40 12.16 -6.54
N PRO A 117 -0.01 13.41 -6.24
CA PRO A 117 -0.95 14.51 -6.24
C PRO A 117 -1.47 14.76 -7.66
N GLY A 118 -2.79 14.95 -7.78
CA GLY A 118 -3.46 15.22 -9.05
C GLY A 118 -3.48 14.06 -10.04
N ALA A 119 -2.96 12.88 -9.68
CA ALA A 119 -3.08 11.69 -10.52
C ALA A 119 -4.54 11.19 -10.53
N PRO A 120 -4.99 10.52 -11.62
CA PRO A 120 -6.31 9.92 -11.69
C PRO A 120 -6.60 9.01 -10.49
N GLU A 121 -7.78 9.19 -9.88
CA GLU A 121 -8.27 8.40 -8.75
C GLU A 121 -9.35 7.44 -9.26
N LEU A 122 -9.20 6.15 -8.95
CA LEU A 122 -10.13 5.09 -9.32
C LEU A 122 -10.81 4.57 -8.05
N ASN A 123 -12.14 4.52 -8.06
CA ASN A 123 -12.90 3.89 -6.98
C ASN A 123 -12.87 2.36 -7.14
N LEU A 124 -12.42 1.67 -6.10
CA LEU A 124 -12.49 0.22 -6.00
C LEU A 124 -13.69 -0.10 -5.11
N LYS A 125 -14.77 -0.66 -5.65
CA LYS A 125 -15.90 -1.04 -4.80
C LYS A 125 -15.45 -2.15 -3.83
N PRO A 126 -15.39 -1.91 -2.51
CA PRO A 126 -14.99 -2.95 -1.59
C PRO A 126 -16.12 -3.99 -1.49
N ALA A 127 -15.78 -5.27 -1.34
CA ALA A 127 -16.77 -6.35 -1.21
C ALA A 127 -17.55 -6.26 0.11
N ARG A 128 -16.92 -5.69 1.13
CA ARG A 128 -17.49 -5.39 2.43
C ARG A 128 -16.73 -4.23 3.06
N ASP A 129 -17.26 -3.77 4.16
CA ASP A 129 -16.60 -2.84 5.06
C ASP A 129 -15.45 -3.50 5.83
N PHE A 130 -14.38 -2.73 6.04
CA PHE A 130 -13.20 -3.13 6.80
C PHE A 130 -13.00 -2.21 8.02
N ASP A 131 -12.33 -2.72 9.04
CA ASP A 131 -11.82 -1.97 10.18
C ASP A 131 -10.28 -2.03 10.19
N PRO A 132 -9.57 -0.93 9.88
CA PRO A 132 -8.10 -0.90 9.92
C PRO A 132 -7.49 -1.26 11.29
N ALA A 133 -8.23 -1.18 12.40
CA ALA A 133 -7.74 -1.64 13.71
C ALA A 133 -7.74 -3.17 13.83
N SER A 134 -8.59 -3.88 13.06
CA SER A 134 -8.59 -5.33 12.98
C SER A 134 -7.41 -5.83 12.15
N GLU A 135 -6.57 -6.68 12.74
CA GLU A 135 -5.44 -7.29 12.04
C GLU A 135 -5.87 -8.12 10.84
N GLN A 136 -6.94 -8.89 10.99
CA GLN A 136 -7.49 -9.70 9.91
C GLN A 136 -7.95 -8.85 8.72
N ASP A 137 -8.52 -7.67 8.99
CA ASP A 137 -8.96 -6.74 7.96
C ASP A 137 -7.77 -6.08 7.28
N ARG A 138 -6.71 -5.73 8.02
CA ARG A 138 -5.44 -5.27 7.42
C ARG A 138 -4.83 -6.32 6.51
N VAL A 139 -4.79 -7.59 6.93
CA VAL A 139 -4.31 -8.71 6.11
C VAL A 139 -5.14 -8.83 4.83
N THR A 140 -6.47 -8.70 4.93
CA THR A 140 -7.35 -8.74 3.77
C THR A 140 -7.11 -7.57 2.82
N LEU A 141 -6.95 -6.35 3.34
CA LEU A 141 -6.62 -5.15 2.56
C LEU A 141 -5.26 -5.28 1.85
N ILE A 142 -4.25 -5.85 2.52
CA ILE A 142 -2.94 -6.17 1.93
C ILE A 142 -3.11 -7.15 0.75
N LYS A 143 -3.89 -8.22 0.91
CA LYS A 143 -4.15 -9.18 -0.18
C LYS A 143 -4.87 -8.51 -1.37
N VAL A 144 -5.82 -7.62 -1.11
CA VAL A 144 -6.50 -6.84 -2.16
C VAL A 144 -5.50 -5.95 -2.91
N PHE A 145 -4.65 -5.23 -2.18
CA PHE A 145 -3.57 -4.44 -2.77
C PHE A 145 -2.65 -5.32 -3.63
N CYS A 146 -2.12 -6.41 -3.09
CA CYS A 146 -1.19 -7.30 -3.78
C CYS A 146 -1.80 -7.85 -5.07
N LYS A 147 -3.07 -8.29 -5.03
CA LYS A 147 -3.80 -8.74 -6.21
C LYS A 147 -3.95 -7.64 -7.26
N ALA A 148 -4.22 -6.40 -6.86
CA ALA A 148 -4.40 -5.28 -7.78
C ALA A 148 -3.12 -4.98 -8.59
N VAL A 149 -1.96 -5.13 -7.95
CA VAL A 149 -0.64 -4.80 -8.53
C VAL A 149 0.19 -6.01 -8.96
N GLY A 150 -0.35 -7.23 -8.92
CA GLY A 150 0.33 -8.44 -9.37
C GLY A 150 1.51 -8.85 -8.46
N ILE A 151 1.33 -8.77 -7.15
CA ILE A 151 2.26 -9.31 -6.16
C ILE A 151 1.72 -10.65 -5.65
N GLU A 152 2.54 -11.69 -5.74
CA GLU A 152 2.26 -12.99 -5.12
C GLU A 152 2.48 -12.91 -3.60
N THR A 153 1.63 -13.56 -2.81
CA THR A 153 1.74 -13.60 -1.34
C THR A 153 1.95 -15.04 -0.88
N MET A 154 3.00 -15.30 -0.10
CA MET A 154 3.31 -16.65 0.42
C MET A 154 2.92 -16.87 1.88
N PHE A 155 2.45 -15.84 2.58
CA PHE A 155 1.97 -15.98 3.96
C PHE A 155 0.51 -16.44 3.98
N GLU A 156 0.22 -17.45 4.79
CA GLU A 156 -1.13 -18.00 4.94
C GLU A 156 -2.08 -17.03 5.65
N ASP A 157 -3.38 -17.22 5.41
CA ASP A 157 -4.43 -16.68 6.29
C ASP A 157 -4.38 -17.52 7.58
N ASP A 158 -4.09 -16.91 8.73
CA ASP A 158 -4.02 -17.56 10.06
C ASP A 158 -5.27 -18.37 10.47
N ARG A 159 -6.30 -18.43 9.60
CA ARG A 159 -7.49 -19.25 9.74
C ARG A 159 -7.20 -20.75 9.74
N GLN A 160 -6.13 -21.24 9.11
CA GLN A 160 -5.89 -22.69 9.04
C GLN A 160 -5.03 -23.22 10.21
N ALA A 161 -4.14 -22.40 10.77
CA ALA A 161 -3.28 -22.81 11.89
C ALA A 161 -3.99 -22.85 13.26
N LYS A 162 -5.14 -22.18 13.41
CA LYS A 162 -5.93 -22.15 14.66
C LYS A 162 -7.10 -23.14 14.72
N LEU A 163 -7.41 -23.84 13.63
CA LEU A 163 -8.45 -24.88 13.62
C LEU A 163 -7.90 -26.26 14.02
N TRP A 164 -6.58 -26.40 14.19
CA TRP A 164 -5.90 -27.67 14.47
C TRP A 164 -4.99 -27.65 15.71
N ASN A 165 -5.09 -26.61 16.56
CA ASN A 165 -4.40 -26.55 17.86
C ASN A 165 -5.40 -26.32 18.99
#